data_AF-A0A8T0YJE6-F1
#
_entry.id   AF-A0A8T0YJE6-F1
#
_cell.length_a   1.000
_cell.length_b   1.000
_cell.length_c   1.000
_cell.angle_alpha   90.00
_cell.angle_beta   90.00
_cell.angle_gamma   90.00
#
_symmetry.space_group_name_H-M   'P 1'
#
loop_
_entity.id
_entity.type
_entity.pdbx_description
1 polymer ?
#
loop_
_entity_poly.entity_id
_entity_poly.type
_entity_poly.pdbx_seq_one_letter_code
_entity_poly.pdbx_strand_id
1 'polypeptide(L)'
;MNNTKSKQKRRSYSIKAKYAVIAEHEKGVAGSGFYALSNKHDAASGTLRGCWQNRQKLQDASKDRQIATRAARHLGSGGRGPKYPEVEALLHLWILDRNAKGLRVKDSYIRLQAQNIYQKLRGPDGPKFDASTGWLARFKKRKQLVSRRQTTTRTLPEDAAHACRDIIQRVQQLIVLHQIQPRNIVNMDQVPRYFETEPKTTITTRG
;
A
#
# COMPACT_ATOMS: atom_id res chain seq x y z
N MET A 1 -1.38 3.99 -54.56
CA MET A 1 -2.38 4.13 -53.46
C MET A 1 -1.67 3.91 -52.13
N ASN A 2 -1.29 4.99 -51.44
CA ASN A 2 -0.55 4.91 -50.18
C ASN A 2 -1.54 4.79 -49.01
N ASN A 3 -1.69 3.58 -48.48
CA ASN A 3 -2.54 3.29 -47.33
C ASN A 3 -1.86 3.81 -46.05
N THR A 4 -2.17 5.05 -45.66
CA THR A 4 -1.75 5.64 -44.40
C THR A 4 -2.46 4.92 -43.25
N LYS A 5 -1.85 3.86 -42.71
CA LYS A 5 -2.30 3.24 -41.45
C LYS A 5 -2.33 4.31 -40.36
N SER A 6 -3.52 4.72 -39.95
CA SER A 6 -3.71 5.67 -38.84
C SER A 6 -2.96 5.17 -37.62
N LYS A 7 -2.18 6.05 -36.97
CA LYS A 7 -1.42 5.72 -35.76
C LYS A 7 -2.40 5.27 -34.66
N GLN A 8 -2.43 3.97 -34.36
CA GLN A 8 -3.32 3.43 -33.32
C GLN A 8 -3.08 4.17 -32.00
N LYS A 9 -4.15 4.67 -31.38
CA LYS A 9 -4.09 5.28 -30.04
C LYS A 9 -3.56 4.24 -29.05
N ARG A 10 -2.56 4.64 -28.26
CA ARG A 10 -1.99 3.78 -27.20
C ARG A 10 -3.09 3.38 -26.22
N ARG A 11 -3.37 2.09 -26.11
CA ARG A 11 -4.28 1.51 -25.12
C ARG A 11 -3.52 1.06 -23.90
N SER A 12 -4.14 1.20 -22.72
CA SER A 12 -3.57 0.74 -21.45
C SER A 12 -4.51 -0.28 -20.82
N TYR A 13 -3.98 -1.48 -20.58
CA TYR A 13 -4.73 -2.60 -20.02
C TYR A 13 -4.42 -2.77 -18.53
N SER A 14 -5.41 -3.14 -17.73
CA SER A 14 -5.21 -3.47 -16.31
C SER A 14 -4.40 -4.76 -16.16
N ILE A 15 -3.76 -4.94 -15.00
CA ILE A 15 -3.03 -6.18 -14.67
C ILE A 15 -3.97 -7.39 -14.76
N LYS A 16 -5.20 -7.26 -14.26
CA LYS A 16 -6.23 -8.30 -14.33
C LYS A 16 -6.62 -8.64 -15.78
N ALA A 17 -6.78 -7.64 -16.64
CA ALA A 17 -7.08 -7.87 -18.05
C ALA A 17 -5.91 -8.57 -18.76
N LYS A 18 -4.67 -8.13 -18.51
CA LYS A 18 -3.47 -8.79 -19.07
C LYS A 18 -3.36 -10.25 -18.62
N TYR A 19 -3.63 -10.54 -17.34
CA TYR A 19 -3.62 -11.89 -16.81
C TYR A 19 -4.72 -12.78 -17.41
N ALA A 20 -5.95 -12.26 -17.56
CA ALA A 20 -7.05 -12.99 -18.18
C ALA A 20 -6.72 -13.41 -19.63
N VAL A 21 -6.15 -12.51 -20.43
CA VAL A 21 -5.75 -12.82 -21.82
C VAL A 21 -4.63 -13.87 -21.88
N ILE A 22 -3.69 -13.82 -20.93
CA ILE A 22 -2.63 -14.84 -20.83
C ILE A 22 -3.19 -16.20 -20.41
N ALA A 23 -4.18 -16.22 -19.50
CA ALA A 23 -4.77 -17.45 -19.02
C ALA A 23 -5.50 -18.23 -20.13
N GLU A 24 -5.98 -17.54 -21.17
CA GLU A 24 -6.56 -18.15 -22.38
C GLU A 24 -5.51 -18.69 -23.37
N HIS A 25 -4.22 -18.42 -23.16
CA HIS A 25 -3.17 -18.88 -24.06
C HIS A 25 -2.70 -20.29 -23.71
N GLU A 26 -2.81 -21.21 -24.67
CA GLU A 26 -2.27 -22.57 -24.58
C GLU A 26 -1.36 -22.87 -25.76
N LYS A 27 -0.21 -23.49 -25.50
CA LYS A 27 0.75 -23.81 -26.55
C LYS A 27 0.24 -25.01 -27.35
N GLY A 28 0.05 -24.84 -28.65
CA GLY A 28 -0.31 -25.93 -29.58
C GLY A 28 -1.81 -26.17 -29.76
N VAL A 29 -2.67 -25.36 -29.13
CA VAL A 29 -4.13 -25.45 -29.29
C VAL A 29 -4.61 -24.45 -30.34
N ALA A 30 -5.44 -24.91 -31.28
CA ALA A 30 -6.03 -24.05 -32.30
C ALA A 30 -6.95 -23.02 -31.64
N GLY A 31 -6.81 -21.74 -32.02
CA GLY A 31 -7.63 -20.65 -31.49
C GLY A 31 -7.12 -20.01 -30.18
N SER A 32 -6.10 -20.58 -29.52
CA SER A 32 -5.49 -19.99 -28.33
C SER A 32 -4.13 -19.32 -28.61
N GLY A 33 -3.67 -19.32 -29.86
CA GLY A 33 -2.44 -18.63 -30.28
C GLY A 33 -2.52 -17.10 -30.18
N PHE A 34 -1.36 -16.42 -30.11
CA PHE A 34 -1.30 -14.96 -29.95
C PHE A 34 -2.04 -14.17 -31.04
N TYR A 35 -2.11 -14.68 -32.27
CA TYR A 35 -2.87 -14.03 -33.35
C TYR A 35 -4.39 -14.13 -33.14
N ALA A 36 -4.87 -15.30 -32.72
CA ALA A 36 -6.29 -15.49 -32.39
C ALA A 36 -6.70 -14.64 -31.18
N LEU A 37 -5.87 -14.63 -30.13
CA LEU A 37 -6.07 -13.78 -28.95
C LEU A 37 -5.99 -12.29 -29.26
N SER A 38 -5.12 -11.89 -30.20
CA SER A 38 -5.01 -10.49 -30.64
C SER A 38 -6.32 -9.99 -31.26
N ASN A 39 -6.99 -10.82 -32.04
CA ASN A 39 -8.27 -10.49 -32.65
C ASN A 39 -9.40 -10.49 -31.60
N LYS A 40 -9.42 -11.49 -30.71
CA LYS A 40 -10.44 -11.63 -29.67
C LYS A 40 -10.43 -10.49 -28.65
N HIS A 41 -9.25 -10.03 -28.22
CA HIS A 41 -9.08 -9.05 -27.15
C HIS A 41 -8.67 -7.66 -27.64
N ASP A 42 -8.64 -7.45 -28.96
CA ASP A 42 -8.20 -6.20 -29.62
C ASP A 42 -6.92 -5.63 -28.98
N ALA A 43 -5.89 -6.50 -28.95
CA ALA A 43 -4.59 -6.27 -28.31
C ALA A 43 -3.48 -6.85 -29.18
N ALA A 44 -2.52 -6.01 -29.61
CA ALA A 44 -1.49 -6.43 -30.55
C ALA A 44 -0.69 -7.67 -30.07
N SER A 45 -0.42 -8.62 -30.98
CA SER A 45 0.33 -9.85 -30.67
C SER A 45 1.68 -9.62 -29.99
N GLY A 46 2.36 -8.50 -30.27
CA GLY A 46 3.60 -8.11 -29.58
C GLY A 46 3.39 -7.77 -28.11
N THR A 47 2.26 -7.12 -27.77
CA THR A 47 1.86 -6.85 -26.39
C THR A 47 1.55 -8.15 -25.64
N LEU A 48 0.86 -9.09 -26.30
CA LEU A 48 0.54 -10.39 -25.71
C LEU A 48 1.79 -11.22 -25.44
N ARG A 49 2.78 -11.20 -26.34
CA ARG A 49 4.10 -11.83 -26.10
C ARG A 49 4.83 -11.22 -24.90
N GLY A 50 4.87 -9.90 -24.77
CA GLY A 50 5.49 -9.24 -23.60
C GLY A 50 4.75 -9.53 -22.29
N CYS A 51 3.43 -9.71 -22.37
CA CYS A 51 2.60 -10.15 -21.26
C CYS A 51 2.93 -11.61 -20.88
N TRP A 52 3.02 -12.51 -21.86
CA TRP A 52 3.39 -13.92 -21.67
C TRP A 52 4.78 -14.09 -21.03
N GLN A 53 5.77 -13.30 -21.47
CA GLN A 53 7.12 -13.31 -20.88
C GLN A 53 7.13 -12.90 -19.40
N ASN A 54 6.20 -12.02 -18.99
CA ASN A 54 6.07 -11.55 -17.62
C ASN A 54 4.89 -12.20 -16.88
N ARG A 55 4.39 -13.36 -17.34
CA ARG A 55 3.16 -13.98 -16.81
C ARG A 55 3.22 -14.27 -15.32
N GLN A 56 4.38 -14.70 -14.81
CA GLN A 56 4.54 -14.99 -13.38
C GLN A 56 4.35 -13.72 -12.54
N LYS A 57 5.03 -12.63 -12.93
CA LYS A 57 4.89 -11.32 -12.29
C LYS A 57 3.45 -10.79 -12.36
N LEU A 58 2.73 -11.05 -13.45
CA LEU A 58 1.32 -10.68 -13.60
C LEU A 58 0.40 -11.53 -12.72
N GLN A 59 0.70 -12.82 -12.56
CA GLN A 59 -0.02 -13.73 -11.66
C GLN A 59 0.15 -13.29 -10.21
N ASP A 60 1.40 -13.05 -9.78
CA ASP A 60 1.72 -12.61 -8.43
C ASP A 60 1.06 -11.25 -8.12
N ALA A 61 1.17 -10.29 -9.06
CA ALA A 61 0.52 -8.98 -8.95
C ALA A 61 -1.02 -9.04 -9.01
N SER A 62 -1.60 -10.07 -9.62
CA SER A 62 -3.05 -10.28 -9.65
C SER A 62 -3.58 -10.95 -8.38
N LYS A 63 -2.76 -11.72 -7.67
CA LYS A 63 -3.10 -12.32 -6.37
C LYS A 63 -2.96 -11.31 -5.23
N ASP A 64 -2.05 -10.36 -5.36
CA ASP A 64 -1.91 -9.26 -4.42
C ASP A 64 -3.13 -8.32 -4.48
N ARG A 65 -4.04 -8.44 -3.49
CA ARG A 65 -5.25 -7.62 -3.36
C ARG A 65 -4.94 -6.10 -3.30
N GLN A 66 -3.72 -5.73 -2.90
CA GLN A 66 -3.27 -4.34 -2.82
C GLN A 66 -2.83 -3.78 -4.19
N ILE A 67 -2.37 -4.64 -5.10
CA ILE A 67 -1.96 -4.29 -6.48
C ILE A 67 -3.09 -4.55 -7.48
N ALA A 68 -3.93 -5.56 -7.25
CA ALA A 68 -5.05 -5.98 -8.10
C ALA A 68 -6.28 -5.06 -8.04
N THR A 69 -6.09 -3.76 -7.82
CA THR A 69 -7.17 -2.78 -8.00
C THR A 69 -7.51 -2.67 -9.48
N ARG A 70 -8.80 -2.47 -9.82
CA ARG A 70 -9.28 -2.31 -11.21
C ARG A 70 -8.51 -1.22 -12.01
N ALA A 71 -7.87 -0.28 -11.31
CA ALA A 71 -7.09 0.83 -11.88
C ALA A 71 -5.59 0.55 -12.08
N ALA A 72 -5.04 -0.55 -11.55
CA ALA A 72 -3.62 -0.85 -11.70
C ALA A 72 -3.29 -1.37 -13.11
N ARG A 73 -2.59 -0.55 -13.90
CA ARG A 73 -2.24 -0.83 -15.30
C ARG A 73 -0.77 -1.20 -15.53
N HIS A 74 0.07 -0.99 -14.51
CA HIS A 74 1.50 -1.24 -14.55
C HIS A 74 1.90 -2.23 -13.46
N LEU A 75 2.66 -3.25 -13.85
CA LEU A 75 3.50 -3.99 -12.91
C LEU A 75 4.38 -2.95 -12.20
N GLY A 76 4.52 -3.01 -10.87
CA GLY A 76 5.22 -2.01 -10.07
C GLY A 76 6.67 -1.70 -10.51
N SER A 77 7.22 -2.51 -11.41
CA SER A 77 8.55 -2.44 -12.01
C SER A 77 8.61 -1.84 -13.43
N GLY A 78 7.49 -1.46 -14.05
CA GLY A 78 7.45 -1.01 -15.46
C GLY A 78 7.88 0.45 -15.71
N GLY A 79 8.31 1.18 -14.68
CA GLY A 79 8.72 2.58 -14.77
C GLY A 79 10.23 2.77 -14.63
N ARG A 80 10.71 4.00 -14.84
CA ARG A 80 12.11 4.36 -14.56
C ARG A 80 12.42 4.06 -13.09
N GLY A 81 13.50 3.33 -12.84
CA GLY A 81 13.96 2.96 -11.51
C GLY A 81 14.23 4.18 -10.61
N PRO A 82 14.40 3.98 -9.30
CA PRO A 82 14.78 5.04 -8.39
C PRO A 82 16.10 5.68 -8.84
N LYS A 83 16.18 7.01 -8.81
CA LYS A 83 17.40 7.75 -9.17
C LYS A 83 18.56 7.44 -8.21
N TYR A 84 18.23 7.18 -6.94
CA TYR A 84 19.18 6.93 -5.85
C TYR A 84 18.73 5.70 -5.05
N PRO A 85 18.91 4.47 -5.57
CA PRO A 85 18.41 3.25 -4.94
C PRO A 85 19.01 3.01 -3.54
N GLU A 86 20.30 3.25 -3.37
CA GLU A 86 21.02 3.17 -2.08
C GLU A 86 20.42 4.09 -0.99
N VAL A 87 20.12 5.34 -1.34
CA VAL A 87 19.50 6.30 -0.41
C VAL A 87 18.12 5.82 0.01
N GLU A 88 17.32 5.32 -0.94
CA GLU A 88 15.99 4.78 -0.64
C GLU A 88 16.03 3.52 0.23
N ALA A 89 17.06 2.68 0.09
CA ALA A 89 17.23 1.50 0.92
C ALA A 89 17.54 1.88 2.37
N LEU A 90 18.54 2.73 2.60
CA LEU A 90 18.92 3.20 3.94
C LEU A 90 17.81 3.99 4.62
N LEU A 91 17.13 4.86 3.86
CA LEU A 91 16.02 5.66 4.38
C LEU A 91 14.83 4.78 4.79
N HIS A 92 14.57 3.71 4.04
CA HIS A 92 13.51 2.77 4.40
C HIS A 92 13.81 2.05 5.72
N LEU A 93 15.05 1.55 5.91
CA LEU A 93 15.47 0.94 7.17
C LEU A 93 15.34 1.90 8.35
N TRP A 94 15.74 3.17 8.16
CA TRP A 94 15.59 4.19 9.19
C TRP A 94 14.11 4.46 9.57
N ILE A 95 13.18 4.44 8.61
CA ILE A 95 11.74 4.57 8.90
C ILE A 95 11.23 3.38 9.70
N LEU A 96 11.65 2.15 9.36
CA LEU A 96 11.26 0.94 10.10
C LEU A 96 11.77 0.98 11.55
N ASP A 97 13.04 1.31 11.76
CA ASP A 97 13.63 1.46 13.11
C ASP A 97 12.89 2.51 13.96
N ARG A 98 12.58 3.67 13.38
CA ARG A 98 11.82 4.73 14.05
C ARG A 98 10.42 4.27 14.44
N ASN A 99 9.71 3.60 13.53
CA ASN A 99 8.38 3.08 13.82
C ASN A 99 8.40 1.96 14.86
N ALA A 100 9.41 1.08 14.86
CA ALA A 100 9.56 0.04 15.88
C ALA A 100 9.76 0.63 17.28
N LYS A 101 10.43 1.78 17.37
CA LYS A 101 10.61 2.55 18.61
C LYS A 101 9.40 3.42 18.99
N GLY A 102 8.29 3.34 18.25
CA GLY A 102 7.11 4.19 18.46
C GLY A 102 7.34 5.67 18.13
N LEU A 103 8.44 6.02 17.44
CA LEU A 103 8.79 7.40 17.14
C LEU A 103 8.08 7.89 15.88
N ARG A 104 7.40 9.03 15.99
CA ARG A 104 6.68 9.63 14.86
C ARG A 104 7.61 9.97 13.70
N VAL A 105 7.20 9.57 12.50
CA VAL A 105 7.85 9.93 11.24
C VAL A 105 6.98 10.90 10.44
N LYS A 106 7.49 12.11 10.17
CA LYS A 106 6.88 13.13 9.30
C LYS A 106 7.60 13.20 7.95
N ASP A 107 6.90 13.72 6.94
CA ASP A 107 7.44 13.97 5.60
C ASP A 107 8.69 14.86 5.63
N SER A 108 8.69 15.91 6.45
CA SER A 108 9.85 16.77 6.65
C SER A 108 11.06 16.00 7.18
N TYR A 109 10.86 15.08 8.12
CA TYR A 109 11.92 14.24 8.68
C TYR A 109 12.46 13.27 7.63
N ILE A 110 11.59 12.68 6.82
CA ILE A 110 12.01 11.79 5.72
C ILE A 110 12.86 12.57 4.72
N ARG A 111 12.46 13.79 4.34
CA ARG A 111 13.23 14.62 3.41
C ARG A 111 14.59 15.01 3.97
N LEU A 112 14.63 15.50 5.20
CA LEU A 112 15.89 15.86 5.87
C LEU A 112 16.82 14.64 5.98
N GLN A 113 16.30 13.50 6.40
CA GLN A 113 17.10 12.29 6.53
C GLN A 113 17.58 11.76 5.18
N ALA A 114 16.79 11.90 4.12
CA ALA A 114 17.20 11.56 2.76
C ALA A 114 18.39 12.42 2.29
N GLN A 115 18.38 13.71 2.61
CA GLN A 115 19.49 14.63 2.32
C GLN A 115 20.74 14.26 3.11
N ASN A 116 20.61 13.98 4.41
CA ASN A 116 21.72 13.56 5.26
C ASN A 116 22.37 12.26 4.75
N ILE A 117 21.56 11.26 4.41
CA ILE A 117 22.06 9.99 3.84
C ILE A 117 22.77 10.25 2.51
N TYR A 118 22.18 11.07 1.63
CA TYR A 118 22.77 11.39 0.34
C TYR A 118 24.12 12.10 0.48
N GLN A 119 24.22 13.10 1.37
CA GLN A 119 25.46 13.83 1.63
C GLN A 119 26.55 12.92 2.18
N LYS A 120 26.20 12.00 3.10
CA LYS A 120 27.14 10.99 3.60
C LYS A 120 27.68 10.05 2.51
N LEU A 121 26.88 9.74 1.49
CA LEU A 121 27.27 8.85 0.39
C LEU A 121 28.00 9.55 -0.77
N ARG A 122 27.86 10.88 -0.90
CA ARG A 122 28.42 11.65 -2.02
C ARG A 122 29.50 12.64 -1.62
N GLY A 123 29.67 12.88 -0.32
CA GLY A 123 30.57 13.90 0.19
C GLY A 123 30.02 15.34 0.04
N PRO A 124 30.75 16.33 0.58
CA PRO A 124 30.33 17.74 0.55
C PRO A 124 30.30 18.34 -0.87
N ASP A 125 31.13 17.84 -1.79
CA ASP A 125 31.24 18.35 -3.17
C ASP A 125 30.28 17.65 -4.14
N GLY A 126 29.43 16.76 -3.63
CA GLY A 126 28.44 16.03 -4.43
C GLY A 126 27.32 16.93 -4.97
N PRO A 127 26.68 16.56 -6.09
CA PRO A 127 25.58 17.34 -6.66
C PRO A 127 24.39 17.37 -5.71
N LYS A 128 23.78 18.55 -5.52
CA LYS A 128 22.69 18.76 -4.56
C LYS A 128 21.49 17.83 -4.79
N PHE A 129 20.97 17.27 -3.70
CA PHE A 129 19.75 16.48 -3.70
C PHE A 129 18.66 17.16 -2.87
N ASP A 130 17.60 17.64 -3.52
CA ASP A 130 16.56 18.45 -2.86
C ASP A 130 15.48 17.63 -2.13
N ALA A 131 15.52 16.30 -2.26
CA ALA A 131 14.49 15.39 -1.74
C ALA A 131 13.07 15.93 -1.99
N SER A 132 12.77 16.32 -3.24
CA SER A 132 11.55 17.06 -3.58
C SER A 132 10.26 16.31 -3.18
N THR A 133 9.15 17.03 -3.08
CA THR A 133 7.83 16.45 -2.78
C THR A 133 7.45 15.34 -3.76
N GLY A 134 7.73 15.54 -5.05
CA GLY A 134 7.52 14.54 -6.10
C GLY A 134 8.44 13.31 -5.94
N TRP A 135 9.70 13.50 -5.53
CA TRP A 135 10.58 12.38 -5.21
C TRP A 135 10.07 11.59 -4.00
N LEU A 136 9.68 12.28 -2.92
CA LEU A 136 9.15 11.69 -1.70
C LEU A 136 7.88 10.86 -1.98
N ALA A 137 6.94 11.41 -2.74
CA ALA A 137 5.71 10.70 -3.11
C ALA A 137 6.01 9.41 -3.88
N ARG A 138 6.97 9.45 -4.80
CA ARG A 138 7.40 8.26 -5.56
C ARG A 138 8.15 7.26 -4.68
N PHE A 139 9.00 7.72 -3.77
CA PHE A 139 9.69 6.87 -2.79
C PHE A 139 8.68 6.13 -1.91
N LYS A 140 7.72 6.85 -1.31
CA LYS A 140 6.65 6.26 -0.51
C LYS A 140 5.85 5.24 -1.31
N LYS A 141 5.50 5.55 -2.55
CA LYS A 141 4.80 4.60 -3.44
C LYS A 141 5.62 3.34 -3.69
N ARG A 142 6.93 3.45 -3.95
CA ARG A 142 7.82 2.30 -4.18
C ARG A 142 8.00 1.43 -2.93
N LYS A 143 8.13 2.05 -1.76
CA LYS A 143 8.31 1.36 -0.47
C LYS A 143 6.98 1.05 0.25
N GLN A 144 5.85 1.29 -0.41
CA GLN A 144 4.50 1.07 0.14
C GLN A 144 4.25 1.77 1.48
N LEU A 145 4.83 2.96 1.65
CA LEU A 145 4.66 3.77 2.86
C LEU A 145 3.39 4.62 2.77
N VAL A 146 2.62 4.65 3.85
CA VAL A 146 1.37 5.41 3.97
C VAL A 146 1.34 6.19 5.28
N SER A 147 0.64 7.33 5.27
CA SER A 147 0.30 8.03 6.51
C SER A 147 -0.82 7.27 7.21
N ARG A 148 -0.57 6.82 8.43
CA ARG A 148 -1.59 6.18 9.27
C ARG A 148 -1.79 7.01 10.53
N ARG A 149 -3.05 7.13 10.93
CA ARG A 149 -3.41 7.54 12.27
C ARG A 149 -3.32 6.32 13.16
N GLN A 150 -2.62 6.44 14.29
CA GLN A 150 -2.72 5.43 15.32
C GLN A 150 -4.13 5.54 15.89
N THR A 151 -5.02 4.68 15.41
CA THR A 151 -6.22 4.35 16.17
C THR A 151 -5.72 3.53 17.33
N THR A 152 -6.12 3.87 18.56
CA THR A 152 -5.86 3.11 19.78
C THR A 152 -6.34 1.68 19.60
N THR A 153 -5.53 0.85 18.97
CA THR A 153 -5.79 -0.58 18.80
C THR A 153 -5.09 -1.21 19.99
N ARG A 154 -5.71 -1.07 21.16
CA ARG A 154 -5.40 -1.96 22.27
C ARG A 154 -5.77 -3.33 21.75
N THR A 155 -4.78 -4.15 21.42
CA THR A 155 -5.01 -5.58 21.20
C THR A 155 -5.74 -6.08 22.42
N LEU A 156 -6.96 -6.57 22.22
CA LEU A 156 -7.74 -7.12 23.30
C LEU A 156 -6.99 -8.36 23.83
N PRO A 157 -6.85 -8.51 25.15
CA PRO A 157 -6.39 -9.75 25.75
C PRO A 157 -7.21 -10.95 25.24
N GLU A 158 -6.60 -12.14 25.23
CA GLU A 158 -7.25 -13.37 24.73
C GLU A 158 -8.50 -13.72 25.55
N ASP A 159 -8.53 -13.35 26.82
CA ASP A 159 -9.63 -13.53 27.77
C ASP A 159 -10.67 -12.40 27.74
N ALA A 160 -10.52 -11.37 26.89
CA ALA A 160 -11.40 -10.21 26.88
C ALA A 160 -12.89 -10.57 26.70
N ALA A 161 -13.18 -11.59 25.88
CA ALA A 161 -14.55 -12.05 25.68
C ALA A 161 -15.17 -12.64 26.96
N HIS A 162 -14.37 -13.31 27.80
CA HIS A 162 -14.82 -13.85 29.08
C HIS A 162 -15.04 -12.73 30.09
N ALA A 163 -14.05 -11.85 30.27
CA ALA A 163 -14.15 -10.69 31.16
C ALA A 163 -15.35 -9.79 30.83
N CYS A 164 -15.63 -9.54 29.54
CA CYS A 164 -16.82 -8.79 29.13
C CYS A 164 -18.12 -9.46 29.58
N ARG A 165 -18.24 -10.79 29.45
CA ARG A 165 -19.44 -11.52 29.87
C ARG A 165 -19.63 -11.46 31.38
N ASP A 166 -18.56 -11.63 32.15
CA ASP A 166 -18.62 -11.61 33.62
C ASP A 166 -19.07 -10.24 34.13
N ILE A 167 -18.54 -9.16 33.55
CA ILE A 167 -18.96 -7.79 33.90
C ILE A 167 -20.44 -7.58 33.57
N ILE A 168 -20.90 -7.98 32.39
CA ILE A 168 -22.30 -7.85 31.99
C ILE A 168 -23.22 -8.60 32.95
N GLN A 169 -22.90 -9.86 33.27
CA GLN A 169 -23.69 -10.67 34.20
C GLN A 169 -23.72 -10.07 35.61
N ARG A 170 -22.58 -9.60 36.12
CA ARG A 170 -22.51 -8.99 37.45
C ARG A 170 -23.30 -7.70 37.53
N VAL A 171 -23.25 -6.85 36.50
CA VAL A 171 -24.05 -5.63 36.43
C VAL A 171 -25.54 -5.97 36.40
N GLN A 172 -25.97 -6.96 35.61
CA GLN A 172 -27.36 -7.42 35.58
C GLN A 172 -27.84 -7.92 36.94
N GLN A 173 -27.02 -8.70 37.65
CA GLN A 173 -27.34 -9.18 39.00
C GLN A 173 -27.52 -8.02 39.99
N LEU A 174 -26.63 -7.01 39.95
CA LEU A 174 -26.73 -5.84 40.82
C LEU A 174 -27.99 -5.00 40.54
N ILE A 175 -28.36 -4.84 39.26
CA ILE A 175 -29.59 -4.14 38.87
C ILE A 175 -30.81 -4.82 39.47
N VAL A 176 -30.89 -6.15 39.39
CA VAL A 176 -32.01 -6.93 39.93
C VAL A 176 -32.01 -6.90 41.46
N LEU A 177 -30.86 -7.17 42.10
CA LEU A 177 -30.73 -7.23 43.56
C LEU A 177 -31.11 -5.92 44.24
N HIS A 178 -30.68 -4.79 43.68
CA HIS A 178 -30.92 -3.47 44.25
C HIS A 178 -32.12 -2.74 43.62
N GLN A 179 -32.87 -3.40 42.73
CA GLN A 179 -34.02 -2.83 42.02
C GLN A 179 -33.69 -1.48 41.37
N ILE A 180 -32.50 -1.39 40.76
CA ILE A 180 -32.01 -0.15 40.14
C ILE A 180 -32.89 0.16 38.94
N GLN A 181 -33.62 1.27 39.01
CA GLN A 181 -34.45 1.68 37.88
C GLN A 181 -33.58 2.17 36.72
N PRO A 182 -33.94 1.91 35.46
CA PRO A 182 -33.14 2.33 34.30
C PRO A 182 -32.83 3.82 34.27
N ARG A 183 -33.73 4.67 34.79
CA ARG A 183 -33.52 6.13 34.91
C ARG A 183 -32.36 6.53 35.83
N ASN A 184 -31.91 5.62 36.70
CA ASN A 184 -30.79 5.84 37.63
C ASN A 184 -29.46 5.29 37.08
N ILE A 185 -29.46 4.72 35.87
CA ILE A 185 -28.24 4.23 35.21
C ILE A 185 -27.71 5.36 34.34
N VAL A 186 -26.57 5.92 34.74
CA VAL A 186 -25.95 7.05 34.05
C VAL A 186 -24.64 6.60 33.43
N ASN A 187 -24.43 6.91 32.16
CA ASN A 187 -23.14 6.69 31.51
C ASN A 187 -22.18 7.80 31.94
N MET A 188 -21.06 7.43 32.56
CA MET A 188 -20.01 8.36 32.95
C MET A 188 -18.67 7.80 32.45
N ASP A 189 -18.01 8.54 31.56
CA ASP A 189 -16.63 8.26 31.17
C ASP A 189 -15.72 9.42 31.60
N GLN A 190 -14.43 9.12 31.71
CA GLN A 190 -13.40 10.13 31.81
C GLN A 190 -12.76 10.30 30.44
N VAL A 191 -12.77 11.54 29.95
CA VAL A 191 -11.98 11.93 28.77
C VAL A 191 -10.66 12.52 29.26
N PRO A 192 -9.51 11.83 29.06
CA PRO A 192 -8.23 12.42 29.40
C PRO A 192 -8.00 13.69 28.58
N ARG A 193 -7.72 14.80 29.27
CA ARG A 193 -7.29 16.04 28.65
C ARG A 193 -5.80 16.17 28.86
N TYR A 194 -5.05 15.78 27.84
CA TYR A 194 -3.60 15.93 27.85
C TYR A 194 -3.22 17.40 27.56
N PHE A 195 -2.23 17.93 28.28
CA PHE A 195 -1.63 19.24 27.99
C PHE A 195 -0.89 19.24 26.64
N GLU A 196 -0.45 18.07 26.19
CA GLU A 196 0.20 17.85 24.89
C GLU A 196 -0.62 16.86 24.06
N THR A 197 -0.87 17.17 22.80
CA THR A 197 -1.55 16.23 21.91
C THR A 197 -0.56 15.24 21.32
N GLU A 198 -0.79 13.94 21.53
CA GLU A 198 -0.07 12.93 20.77
C GLU A 198 -0.24 13.16 19.26
N PRO A 199 0.82 12.96 18.48
CA PRO A 199 0.76 13.19 17.05
C PRO A 199 -0.25 12.27 16.36
N LYS A 200 -1.30 12.86 15.78
CA LYS A 200 -2.41 12.15 15.14
C LYS A 200 -2.01 11.20 14.00
N THR A 201 -0.81 11.29 13.43
CA THR A 201 -0.37 10.45 12.30
C THR A 201 1.14 10.20 12.25
N THR A 202 1.54 9.02 11.76
CA THR A 202 2.92 8.63 11.43
C THR A 202 2.99 7.97 10.06
N ILE A 203 4.15 8.06 9.39
CA ILE A 203 4.41 7.33 8.14
C ILE A 203 4.91 5.92 8.47
N THR A 204 4.15 4.90 8.09
CA THR A 204 4.50 3.50 8.32
C THR A 204 4.28 2.66 7.05
N THR A 205 4.87 1.47 7.04
CA THR A 205 4.66 0.50 5.97
C THR A 205 3.19 0.11 5.94
N ARG A 206 2.65 -0.05 4.73
CA ARG A 206 1.32 -0.56 4.53
C ARG A 206 1.26 -2.02 4.98
N GLY A 207 0.67 -2.27 6.15
CA GLY A 207 0.03 -3.55 6.49
C GLY A 207 -1.24 -3.76 5.68
#